data_AF-A0A855QFC5-F1
#
_entry.id   AF-A0A855QFC5-F1
#
_cell.length_a   1.000
_cell.length_b   1.000
_cell.length_c   1.000
_cell.angle_alpha   90.00
_cell.angle_beta   90.00
_cell.angle_gamma   90.00
#
_symmetry.space_group_name_H-M   'P 1'
#
loop_
_entity.id
_entity.type
_entity.pdbx_description
1 polymer ?
#
loop_
_entity_poly.entity_id
_entity_poly.type
_entity_poly.pdbx_seq_one_letter_code
_entity_poly.pdbx_strand_id
1 'polypeptide(L)'
;MAIFLVLPTDQSDPILRALKDNQSLGTVDFTDLPKNGFVVNFSGTTQELSNLLGITDGSSASGVVVAISSYYGRAPTTLWEWIKSRWNS
;
A
#
# COMPACT_ATOMS: atom_id res chain seq x y z
N MET A 1 12.67 3.75 3.95
CA MET A 1 11.52 3.03 3.34
C MET A 1 10.71 4.01 2.49
N ALA A 2 9.90 3.51 1.55
CA ALA A 2 9.08 4.32 0.66
C ALA A 2 7.59 4.08 0.91
N ILE A 3 6.78 5.12 0.67
CA ILE A 3 5.33 5.03 0.79
C ILE A 3 4.72 4.86 -0.60
N PHE A 4 3.77 3.93 -0.68
CA PHE A 4 3.04 3.58 -1.89
C PHE A 4 1.55 3.73 -1.66
N LEU A 5 0.85 4.09 -2.73
CA LEU A 5 -0.59 3.97 -2.83
C LEU A 5 -0.90 2.71 -3.64
N VAL A 6 -1.72 1.83 -3.08
CA VAL A 6 -2.24 0.64 -3.77
C VAL A 6 -3.73 0.83 -3.99
N LEU A 7 -4.15 0.87 -5.24
CA LEU A 7 -5.55 1.04 -5.63
C LEU A 7 -6.04 -0.22 -6.35
N PRO A 8 -6.86 -1.05 -5.69
CA PRO A 8 -7.60 -2.12 -6.38
C PRO A 8 -8.48 -1.54 -7.47
N THR A 9 -8.53 -2.21 -8.62
CA THR A 9 -9.37 -1.83 -9.78
C THR A 9 -10.57 -2.76 -9.96
N ASP A 10 -10.58 -3.90 -9.25
CA ASP A 10 -11.64 -4.91 -9.21
C ASP A 10 -12.03 -5.25 -7.76
N GLN A 11 -11.57 -6.38 -7.22
CA GLN A 11 -11.83 -6.86 -5.87
C GLN A 11 -10.65 -6.50 -4.95
N SER A 12 -10.93 -5.82 -3.84
CA SER A 12 -9.89 -5.44 -2.87
C SER A 12 -9.46 -6.56 -1.95
N ASP A 13 -10.29 -7.57 -1.73
CA ASP A 13 -10.08 -8.61 -0.70
C ASP A 13 -8.81 -9.45 -0.92
N PRO A 14 -8.47 -9.89 -2.15
CA PRO A 14 -7.22 -10.63 -2.38
C PRO A 14 -5.98 -9.78 -2.10
N ILE A 15 -5.98 -8.50 -2.50
CA ILE A 15 -4.88 -7.56 -2.22
C ILE A 15 -4.77 -7.28 -0.71
N LEU A 16 -5.91 -7.10 -0.02
CA LEU A 16 -5.93 -6.91 1.43
C LEU A 16 -5.38 -8.14 2.16
N ARG A 17 -5.72 -9.35 1.71
CA ARG A 17 -5.18 -10.58 2.27
C ARG A 17 -3.67 -10.65 2.09
N ALA A 18 -3.17 -10.37 0.88
CA ALA A 18 -1.73 -10.32 0.61
C ALA A 18 -1.02 -9.28 1.49
N LEU A 19 -1.63 -8.10 1.70
CA LEU A 19 -1.08 -7.08 2.59
C LEU A 19 -1.00 -7.55 4.04
N LYS A 20 -2.06 -8.18 4.57
CA LYS A 20 -2.08 -8.72 5.95
C LYS A 20 -1.07 -9.83 6.16
N ASP A 21 -0.95 -10.73 5.18
CA ASP A 21 0.01 -11.84 5.23
C ASP A 21 1.45 -11.29 5.27
N ASN A 22 1.77 -10.31 4.40
CA ASN A 22 3.09 -9.67 4.38
C ASN A 22 3.35 -8.75 5.59
N GLN A 23 2.32 -8.14 6.17
CA GLN A 23 2.44 -7.35 7.40
C GLN A 23 2.78 -8.24 8.61
N SER A 24 2.19 -9.42 8.68
CA SER A 24 2.50 -10.42 9.72
C SER A 24 3.95 -10.93 9.65
N LEU A 25 4.54 -10.89 8.44
CA LEU A 25 5.95 -11.21 8.20
C LEU A 25 6.89 -10.01 8.41
N GLY A 26 6.36 -8.83 8.75
CA GLY A 26 7.14 -7.59 8.89
C GLY A 26 7.73 -7.06 7.59
N THR A 27 7.26 -7.54 6.44
CA THR A 27 7.77 -7.14 5.11
C THR A 27 7.16 -5.81 4.66
N VAL A 28 5.90 -5.56 5.04
CA VAL A 28 5.19 -4.30 4.77
C VAL A 28 4.53 -3.79 6.06
N ASP A 29 4.21 -2.50 6.08
CA ASP A 29 3.22 -1.95 7.01
C ASP A 29 2.20 -1.15 6.21
N PHE A 30 0.92 -1.21 6.54
CA PHE A 30 -0.11 -0.52 5.75
C PHE A 30 -1.26 0.01 6.60
N THR A 31 -2.01 0.94 6.03
CA THR A 31 -3.27 1.43 6.57
C THR A 31 -4.31 1.58 5.45
N ASP A 32 -5.58 1.32 5.78
CA ASP A 32 -6.69 1.35 4.85
C ASP A 32 -7.13 2.79 4.53
N LEU A 33 -7.58 3.01 3.30
CA LEU A 33 -8.27 4.24 2.90
C LEU A 33 -9.79 4.05 2.94
N PRO A 34 -10.58 5.11 3.24
CA PRO A 34 -12.04 5.00 3.40
C PRO A 34 -12.83 4.57 2.15
N LYS A 35 -12.28 4.71 0.95
CA LYS A 35 -12.98 4.47 -0.33
C LYS A 35 -12.24 3.47 -1.22
N ASN A 36 -11.80 2.37 -0.61
CA ASN A 36 -10.93 1.37 -1.20
C ASN A 36 -9.53 1.90 -1.52
N GLY A 37 -8.55 1.04 -1.29
CA GLY A 37 -7.14 1.36 -1.45
C GLY A 37 -6.41 1.42 -0.13
N PHE A 38 -5.09 1.36 -0.24
CA PHE A 38 -4.20 1.17 0.88
C PHE A 38 -3.02 2.11 0.73
N VAL A 39 -2.56 2.65 1.85
CA VAL A 39 -1.26 3.30 1.93
C VAL A 39 -0.30 2.32 2.57
N VAL A 40 0.80 2.05 1.87
CA VAL A 40 1.72 0.96 2.20
C VAL A 40 3.12 1.54 2.36
N ASN A 41 3.78 1.23 3.48
CA ASN A 41 5.18 1.46 3.71
C ASN A 41 5.95 0.19 3.38
N PHE A 42 6.87 0.27 2.43
CA PHE A 42 7.62 -0.88 1.94
C PHE A 42 9.06 -0.48 1.59
N SER A 43 10.00 -1.40 1.81
CA SER A 43 11.40 -1.23 1.45
C SER A 43 11.66 -1.85 0.07
N GLY A 44 11.40 -1.09 -0.98
CA GLY A 44 11.63 -1.53 -2.35
C GLY A 44 11.03 -0.56 -3.36
N THR A 45 10.79 -1.06 -4.57
CA THR A 45 10.23 -0.35 -5.71
C THR A 45 8.74 -0.65 -5.88
N THR A 46 8.06 0.16 -6.69
CA THR A 46 6.67 -0.07 -7.11
C THR A 46 6.47 -1.45 -7.74
N GLN A 47 7.43 -1.89 -8.56
CA GLN A 47 7.35 -3.20 -9.23
C GLN A 47 7.51 -4.35 -8.24
N GLU A 48 8.47 -4.26 -7.32
CA GLU A 48 8.66 -5.29 -6.28
C GLU A 48 7.42 -5.40 -5.39
N LEU A 49 6.79 -4.28 -5.00
CA LEU A 49 5.54 -4.30 -4.25
C LEU A 49 4.39 -4.90 -5.06
N SER A 50 4.28 -4.57 -6.35
CA SER A 50 3.25 -5.15 -7.23
C SER A 50 3.41 -6.67 -7.39
N ASN A 51 4.66 -7.15 -7.53
CA ASN A 51 4.99 -8.57 -7.55
C ASN A 51 4.64 -9.24 -6.22
N LEU A 52 5.04 -8.62 -5.09
CA LEU A 52 4.79 -9.13 -3.74
C LEU A 52 3.29 -9.32 -3.45
N LEU A 53 2.47 -8.43 -3.99
CA LEU A 53 1.01 -8.46 -3.81
C LEU A 53 0.29 -9.34 -4.83
N GLY A 54 0.98 -9.97 -5.79
CA GLY A 54 0.35 -10.79 -6.83
C GLY A 54 -0.51 -9.98 -7.80
N ILE A 55 -0.17 -8.69 -7.98
CA ILE A 55 -0.88 -7.78 -8.89
C ILE A 55 -0.31 -7.91 -10.31
N THR A 56 1.01 -8.06 -10.45
CA THR A 56 1.68 -8.11 -11.76
C THR A 56 1.32 -9.35 -12.58
N ASP A 57 1.18 -10.50 -11.93
CA ASP A 57 0.83 -11.79 -12.58
C ASP A 57 -0.66 -12.14 -12.46
N GLY A 58 -1.42 -11.34 -11.72
CA GLY A 58 -2.85 -11.53 -11.49
C GLY A 58 -3.19 -12.67 -10.52
N SER A 59 -2.23 -13.18 -9.73
CA SER A 59 -2.51 -14.25 -8.76
C SER A 59 -3.43 -13.80 -7.61
N SER A 60 -3.47 -12.49 -7.34
CA SER A 60 -4.36 -11.87 -6.34
C SER A 60 -5.56 -11.20 -7.01
N ALA A 61 -5.42 -9.93 -7.39
CA ALA A 61 -6.46 -9.13 -8.03
C ALA A 61 -5.81 -7.97 -8.82
N SER A 62 -6.59 -7.32 -9.68
CA SER A 62 -6.10 -6.23 -10.52
C SER A 62 -5.97 -4.93 -9.72
N GLY A 63 -4.84 -4.24 -9.84
CA GLY A 63 -4.64 -2.98 -9.12
C GLY A 63 -3.49 -2.15 -9.67
N VAL A 64 -3.39 -0.93 -9.17
CA VAL A 64 -2.30 0.00 -9.49
C VAL A 64 -1.49 0.28 -8.23
N VAL A 65 -0.16 0.20 -8.35
CA VAL A 65 0.77 0.62 -7.31
C VAL A 65 1.42 1.93 -7.74
N VAL A 66 1.42 2.93 -6.89
CA VAL A 66 2.00 4.26 -7.17
C VAL A 66 2.97 4.62 -6.06
N ALA A 67 4.21 4.93 -6.40
CA ALA A 67 5.14 5.51 -5.43
C ALA A 67 4.73 6.96 -5.13
N ILE A 68 4.58 7.28 -3.85
CA ILE A 68 4.25 8.64 -3.43
C ILE A 68 5.55 9.43 -3.28
N SER A 69 5.68 10.53 -4.02
CA SER A 69 6.80 11.48 -3.88
C SER A 69 6.47 12.68 -2.98
N SER A 70 5.18 12.99 -2.81
CA SER A 70 4.66 14.08 -1.98
C SER A 70 3.19 13.83 -1.66
N TYR A 71 2.70 14.36 -0.54
CA TYR A 71 1.29 14.29 -0.14
C TYR A 71 0.80 15.64 0.39
N TYR A 72 -0.44 16.01 0.05
CA TYR A 72 -1.10 17.22 0.51
C TYR A 72 -2.63 17.08 0.37
N GLY A 73 -3.40 17.81 1.17
CA GLY A 73 -4.86 17.87 1.05
C GLY A 73 -5.59 17.69 2.38
N ARG A 74 -6.89 17.40 2.31
CA ARG A 74 -7.74 17.12 3.47
C ARG A 74 -7.97 15.61 3.59
N ALA A 75 -7.52 15.04 4.70
CA ALA A 75 -7.79 13.67 5.11
C ALA A 75 -7.78 13.59 6.65
N PRO A 76 -8.20 12.47 7.25
CA PRO A 76 -8.12 12.29 8.70
C PRO A 76 -6.69 12.51 9.22
N THR A 77 -6.56 13.17 10.37
CA THR A 77 -5.25 13.47 10.99
C THR A 77 -4.41 12.21 11.21
N THR A 78 -5.06 11.11 11.59
CA THR A 78 -4.40 9.81 11.82
C THR A 78 -3.69 9.28 10.58
N LEU A 79 -4.22 9.50 9.38
CA LEU A 79 -3.56 9.11 8.13
C LEU A 79 -2.29 9.95 7.89
N TRP A 80 -2.36 11.25 8.10
CA TRP A 80 -1.20 12.13 7.95
C TRP A 80 -0.10 11.85 8.96
N GLU A 81 -0.48 11.56 10.20
CA GLU A 81 0.46 11.12 11.23
C GLU A 81 1.11 9.79 10.86
N TRP A 82 0.32 8.83 10.35
CA TRP A 82 0.83 7.53 9.90
C TRP A 82 1.82 7.65 8.75
N ILE A 83 1.51 8.47 7.75
CA ILE A 83 2.40 8.74 6.60
C ILE A 83 3.67 9.43 7.10
N LYS A 84 3.54 10.50 7.89
CA LYS A 84 4.67 11.29 8.38
C LYS A 84 5.64 10.46 9.23
N SER A 85 5.16 9.52 10.04
CA SER A 85 6.03 8.70 10.89
C SER A 85 6.83 7.63 10.13
N ARG A 86 6.42 7.29 8.91
CA ARG A 86 7.07 6.29 8.03
C ARG A 86 7.81 6.92 6.86
N TRP A 87 7.50 8.18 6.55
CA TRP A 87 8.23 8.99 5.59
C TRP A 87 9.61 9.30 6.18
N ASN A 88 10.66 8.62 5.68
CA ASN A 88 12.05 8.67 6.15
C ASN A 88 12.44 7.66 7.27
N SER A 89 11.61 6.67 7.59
CA SER A 89 12.02 5.54 8.46
C SER A 89 12.80 4.48 7.70
#